data_AF-A0A2N1DGZ2-F1
#
_entry.id   AF-A0A2N1DGZ2-F1
#
_cell.length_a   1.000
_cell.length_b   1.000
_cell.length_c   1.000
_cell.angle_alpha   90.00
_cell.angle_beta   90.00
_cell.angle_gamma   90.00
#
_symmetry.space_group_name_H-M   'P 1'
#
loop_
_entity.id
_entity.type
_entity.pdbx_description
1 polymer ?
#
loop_
_entity_poly.entity_id
_entity_poly.type
_entity_poly.pdbx_seq_one_letter_code
_entity_poly.pdbx_strand_id
1 'polypeptide(L)'
;MCINKKTGVNILVENENKLIVHHIGARSGTRGFPSLCAFENDIVNVLYDADVDCIEQIKNNAQKTNSTSLVYPYCISDKNKTVKFNFNYDPYTNSIYPFNDEYKNHYLFYSDHDYPLCQTIKTMETRQLNTNYLDDILCDKKINIPHPDFLSMDVQGAEYDILKGAKKTLNDSILGILLEAELHPIYKDQKIFGDIVKLLSEYGFMFIRFEDIQEMSSYRAPIGLRGKGIQFSSDALFLKKPDFIQSRDSLSIENKNLLLTKLAFISIAFNQVEHAIDCLEKRSSQASSQKSEQSKNTFDDFINKFELAVESMPPYYPKTFNEKYTYQQSKDRFSSKPINIEEEIEPIPQILLDSSPTPVEEILLEYELSECADLLKNIRLNQSKKIIQNQTKKQPEYIKQLLRWHQLKAKGFGIEEFFADKNINSLSLYGAGEVGQILIQDLKQKIDIKYILDCDKNIIGKSLFGVDVIDRSSKQHLGDAVIVTVLYSDDEIIRKYLLKEGITIPVYTMREILASLWDIRKKVDNNDLR
;
A
#
# COMPACT_ATOMS: atom_id res chain seq x y z
N MET A 1 -23.33 35.43 -5.23
CA MET A 1 -23.64 35.48 -3.79
C MET A 1 -25.15 35.40 -3.64
N CYS A 2 -25.70 34.19 -3.54
CA CYS A 2 -27.14 33.98 -3.33
C CYS A 2 -27.34 33.52 -1.88
N ILE A 3 -27.62 34.50 -1.02
CA ILE A 3 -27.94 34.31 0.40
C ILE A 3 -29.42 33.94 0.48
N ASN A 4 -29.72 32.72 0.92
CA ASN A 4 -31.07 32.32 1.26
C ASN A 4 -31.36 32.82 2.70
N LYS A 5 -31.91 34.03 2.84
CA LYS A 5 -32.44 34.53 4.11
C LYS A 5 -33.91 34.10 4.23
N LYS A 6 -34.21 33.39 5.32
CA LYS A 6 -35.53 32.96 5.81
C LYS A 6 -36.09 31.67 5.20
N THR A 7 -35.48 30.55 5.58
CA THR A 7 -36.06 29.43 6.35
C THR A 7 -34.98 28.35 6.45
N GLY A 8 -34.50 28.08 7.66
CA GLY A 8 -33.51 27.03 7.92
C GLY A 8 -34.15 25.65 7.82
N VAL A 9 -34.38 25.19 6.58
CA VAL A 9 -34.69 23.79 6.30
C VAL A 9 -33.64 23.30 5.31
N ASN A 10 -32.76 22.44 5.81
CA ASN A 10 -31.78 21.69 5.05
C ASN A 10 -32.49 20.97 3.89
N ILE A 11 -32.16 21.32 2.65
CA ILE A 11 -32.50 20.49 1.49
C ILE A 11 -31.45 19.38 1.38
N LEU A 12 -31.37 18.56 2.44
CA LEU A 12 -30.66 17.28 2.48
C LEU A 12 -31.59 16.13 2.93
N VAL A 13 -32.83 16.43 3.29
CA VAL A 13 -33.75 15.45 3.88
C VAL A 13 -34.47 14.67 2.79
N GLU A 14 -33.78 13.66 2.24
CA GLU A 14 -34.33 12.38 1.75
C GLU A 14 -33.21 11.42 1.26
N ASN A 15 -31.98 11.92 1.00
CA ASN A 15 -30.87 11.14 0.42
C ASN A 15 -29.57 11.10 1.25
N GLU A 16 -29.57 11.57 2.50
CA GLU A 16 -28.36 11.54 3.37
C GLU A 16 -27.73 10.14 3.51
N ASN A 17 -28.56 9.10 3.37
CA ASN A 17 -28.20 7.70 3.56
C ASN A 17 -27.89 6.95 2.27
N LYS A 18 -27.69 7.64 1.14
CA LYS A 18 -27.29 7.01 -0.13
C LYS A 18 -26.02 7.64 -0.68
N LEU A 19 -25.28 6.84 -1.44
CA LEU A 19 -24.17 7.33 -2.26
C LEU A 19 -24.70 7.77 -3.61
N ILE A 20 -24.49 9.04 -3.97
CA ILE A 20 -24.94 9.60 -5.23
C ILE A 20 -23.78 9.60 -6.23
N VAL A 21 -23.92 8.78 -7.28
CA VAL A 21 -22.91 8.57 -8.31
C VAL A 21 -23.38 9.20 -9.62
N HIS A 22 -22.66 10.18 -10.12
CA HIS A 22 -22.92 10.75 -11.44
C HIS A 22 -21.95 10.16 -12.46
N HIS A 23 -22.45 9.93 -13.67
CA HIS A 23 -21.63 9.53 -14.81
C HIS A 23 -22.04 10.31 -16.06
N ILE A 24 -21.09 11.03 -16.67
CA ILE A 24 -21.30 11.79 -17.90
C ILE A 24 -20.59 11.07 -19.03
N GLY A 25 -21.30 10.80 -20.13
CA GLY A 25 -20.83 9.91 -21.20
C GLY A 25 -21.31 8.48 -21.04
N ALA A 26 -22.53 8.29 -20.53
CA ALA A 26 -23.02 7.01 -20.05
C ALA A 26 -23.46 6.02 -21.15
N ARG A 27 -22.99 6.15 -22.38
CA ARG A 27 -23.32 5.22 -23.49
C ARG A 27 -23.13 3.78 -23.02
N SER A 28 -24.05 2.90 -23.42
CA SER A 28 -24.12 1.51 -22.96
C SER A 28 -24.45 1.30 -21.48
N GLY A 29 -24.83 2.35 -20.75
CA GLY A 29 -25.29 2.25 -19.36
C GLY A 29 -24.20 1.83 -18.39
N THR A 30 -22.95 2.12 -18.72
CA THR A 30 -21.80 1.96 -17.83
C THR A 30 -21.74 3.13 -16.83
N ARG A 31 -20.92 2.97 -15.79
CA ARG A 31 -20.53 4.04 -14.86
C ARG A 31 -19.08 3.80 -14.41
N GLY A 32 -18.37 4.86 -14.03
CA GLY A 32 -17.00 4.73 -13.54
C GLY A 32 -16.88 4.25 -12.09
N PHE A 33 -17.96 4.35 -11.29
CA PHE A 33 -17.94 3.81 -9.93
C PHE A 33 -18.13 2.28 -9.94
N PRO A 34 -17.33 1.50 -9.18
CA PRO A 34 -17.39 0.05 -9.18
C PRO A 34 -18.80 -0.51 -8.92
N SER A 35 -19.11 -1.66 -9.51
CA SER A 35 -20.31 -2.43 -9.19
C SER A 35 -20.07 -3.21 -7.90
N LEU A 36 -20.77 -2.85 -6.83
CA LEU A 36 -20.58 -3.43 -5.50
C LEU A 36 -21.89 -4.09 -5.07
N CYS A 37 -22.03 -5.39 -5.32
CA CYS A 37 -23.28 -6.15 -5.13
C CYS A 37 -23.96 -5.90 -3.78
N ALA A 38 -23.20 -5.96 -2.68
CA ALA A 38 -23.71 -5.72 -1.32
C ALA A 38 -24.28 -4.29 -1.10
N PHE A 39 -23.87 -3.31 -1.91
CA PHE A 39 -24.16 -1.89 -1.71
C PHE A 39 -25.04 -1.27 -2.81
N GLU A 40 -25.40 -1.99 -3.87
CA GLU A 40 -26.17 -1.39 -4.98
C GLU A 40 -27.48 -0.74 -4.53
N ASN A 41 -28.18 -1.29 -3.53
CA ASN A 41 -29.42 -0.70 -2.99
C ASN A 41 -29.21 0.70 -2.35
N ASP A 42 -27.98 0.96 -1.89
CA ASP A 42 -27.56 2.21 -1.24
C ASP A 42 -27.00 3.21 -2.25
N ILE A 43 -26.95 2.88 -3.54
CA ILE A 43 -26.43 3.73 -4.61
C ILE A 43 -27.58 4.32 -5.45
N VAL A 44 -27.46 5.61 -5.76
CA VAL A 44 -28.26 6.28 -6.78
C VAL A 44 -27.35 6.73 -7.91
N ASN A 45 -27.54 6.19 -9.11
CA ASN A 45 -26.85 6.63 -10.31
C ASN A 45 -27.62 7.75 -11.00
N VAL A 46 -26.90 8.77 -11.43
CA VAL A 46 -27.39 9.78 -12.37
C VAL A 46 -26.51 9.73 -13.61
N LEU A 47 -27.09 9.24 -14.71
CA LEU A 47 -26.41 8.94 -15.95
C LEU A 47 -26.77 10.00 -17.00
N TYR A 48 -25.76 10.56 -17.66
CA TYR A 48 -25.92 11.59 -18.69
C TYR A 48 -25.28 11.14 -20.00
N ASP A 49 -25.96 11.40 -21.10
CA ASP A 49 -25.38 11.33 -22.44
C ASP A 49 -25.95 12.47 -23.30
N ALA A 50 -25.13 13.03 -24.19
CA ALA A 50 -25.55 14.08 -25.10
C ALA A 50 -26.35 13.52 -26.29
N ASP A 51 -26.15 12.24 -26.63
CA ASP A 51 -26.85 11.56 -27.70
C ASP A 51 -28.18 10.98 -27.21
N VAL A 52 -29.28 11.57 -27.66
CA VAL A 52 -30.63 11.10 -27.35
C VAL A 52 -30.88 9.66 -27.85
N ASP A 53 -30.17 9.21 -28.88
CA ASP A 53 -30.39 7.92 -29.52
C ASP A 53 -29.95 6.75 -28.63
N CYS A 54 -29.03 6.96 -27.68
CA CYS A 54 -28.59 5.91 -26.75
C CYS A 54 -29.39 5.85 -25.43
N ILE A 55 -30.28 6.82 -25.15
CA ILE A 55 -30.92 6.95 -23.83
C ILE A 55 -31.74 5.72 -23.44
N GLU A 56 -32.48 5.12 -24.37
CA GLU A 56 -33.24 3.89 -24.09
C GLU A 56 -32.32 2.69 -23.84
N GLN A 57 -31.18 2.61 -24.52
CA GLN A 57 -30.16 1.60 -24.26
C GLN A 57 -29.60 1.75 -22.83
N ILE A 58 -29.30 2.98 -22.42
CA ILE A 58 -28.79 3.29 -21.08
C ILE A 58 -29.80 2.86 -20.02
N LYS A 59 -31.08 3.21 -20.16
CA LYS A 59 -32.13 2.80 -19.23
C LYS A 59 -32.25 1.28 -19.10
N ASN A 60 -32.24 0.57 -20.22
CA ASN A 60 -32.33 -0.90 -20.22
C ASN A 60 -31.12 -1.56 -19.53
N ASN A 61 -29.92 -1.02 -19.74
CA ASN A 61 -28.72 -1.57 -19.12
C ASN A 61 -28.59 -1.20 -17.64
N ALA A 62 -29.01 0.00 -17.24
CA ALA A 62 -28.98 0.44 -15.85
C ALA A 62 -29.87 -0.42 -14.93
N GLN A 63 -30.93 -1.02 -15.47
CA GLN A 63 -31.83 -1.95 -14.75
C GLN A 63 -31.18 -3.31 -14.39
N LYS A 64 -29.96 -3.59 -14.85
CA LYS A 64 -29.26 -4.85 -14.55
C LYS A 64 -28.69 -4.91 -13.12
N THR A 65 -28.66 -3.76 -12.44
CA THR A 65 -28.19 -3.66 -11.05
C THR A 65 -29.36 -3.27 -10.15
N ASN A 66 -29.25 -3.53 -8.85
CA ASN A 66 -30.28 -3.15 -7.88
C ASN A 66 -30.26 -1.65 -7.51
N SER A 67 -29.34 -0.88 -8.09
CA SER A 67 -29.22 0.54 -7.81
C SER A 67 -30.30 1.36 -8.49
N THR A 68 -30.71 2.44 -7.83
CA THR A 68 -31.66 3.39 -8.42
C THR A 68 -30.94 4.17 -9.51
N SER A 69 -31.50 4.25 -10.72
CA SER A 69 -30.83 4.95 -11.84
C SER A 69 -31.73 5.98 -12.50
N LEU A 70 -31.22 7.19 -12.67
CA LEU A 70 -31.84 8.30 -13.37
C LEU A 70 -31.03 8.60 -14.64
N VAL A 71 -31.70 8.79 -15.78
CA VAL A 71 -31.02 8.96 -17.08
C VAL A 71 -31.50 10.24 -17.75
N TYR A 72 -30.56 11.10 -18.16
CA TYR A 72 -30.88 12.41 -18.75
C TYR A 72 -30.08 12.71 -20.04
N PRO A 73 -30.74 13.27 -21.07
CA PRO A 73 -30.11 13.60 -22.36
C PRO A 73 -29.43 14.99 -22.34
N TYR A 74 -28.48 15.22 -21.44
CA TYR A 74 -27.78 16.50 -21.33
C TYR A 74 -26.41 16.47 -22.00
N CYS A 75 -26.18 17.46 -22.86
CA CYS A 75 -24.83 17.85 -23.27
C CYS A 75 -24.27 18.83 -22.24
N ILE A 76 -23.21 18.43 -21.52
CA ILE A 76 -22.64 19.19 -20.39
C ILE A 76 -21.29 19.78 -20.81
N SER A 77 -21.02 21.05 -20.47
CA SER A 77 -19.78 21.76 -20.84
C SER A 77 -19.54 23.00 -19.95
N ASP A 78 -18.60 23.86 -20.36
CA ASP A 78 -18.19 25.07 -19.64
C ASP A 78 -19.06 26.32 -19.94
N LYS A 79 -20.11 26.19 -20.78
CA LYS A 79 -20.98 27.29 -21.24
C LYS A 79 -22.39 26.80 -21.56
N ASN A 80 -23.38 27.68 -21.41
CA ASN A 80 -24.71 27.50 -21.99
C ASN A 80 -24.74 28.08 -23.42
N LYS A 81 -24.53 27.25 -24.42
CA LYS A 81 -24.55 27.66 -25.85
C LYS A 81 -24.98 26.51 -26.76
N THR A 82 -25.39 26.85 -27.97
CA THR A 82 -25.51 25.85 -29.03
C THR A 82 -24.11 25.52 -29.58
N VAL A 83 -23.78 24.24 -29.65
CA VAL A 83 -22.53 23.72 -30.18
C VAL A 83 -22.79 22.72 -31.29
N LYS A 84 -21.81 22.62 -32.21
CA LYS A 84 -21.76 21.56 -33.20
C LYS A 84 -21.17 20.31 -32.54
N PHE A 85 -21.99 19.29 -32.38
CA PHE A 85 -21.59 18.00 -31.81
C PHE A 85 -21.26 17.02 -32.93
N ASN A 86 -20.13 16.31 -32.80
CA ASN A 86 -19.63 15.38 -33.83
C ASN A 86 -20.07 13.96 -33.49
N PHE A 87 -20.87 13.39 -34.39
CA PHE A 87 -21.23 11.98 -34.37
C PHE A 87 -20.23 11.23 -35.22
N ASN A 88 -19.34 10.49 -34.58
CA ASN A 88 -18.23 9.79 -35.18
C ASN A 88 -18.62 8.39 -35.64
N TYR A 89 -17.72 7.74 -36.38
CA TYR A 89 -17.95 6.41 -36.91
C TYR A 89 -18.19 5.39 -35.80
N ASP A 90 -17.37 5.44 -34.76
CA ASP A 90 -17.67 4.78 -33.49
C ASP A 90 -18.36 5.77 -32.54
N PRO A 91 -19.63 5.55 -32.17
CA PRO A 91 -20.38 6.43 -31.28
C PRO A 91 -19.79 6.58 -29.87
N TYR A 92 -18.93 5.66 -29.41
CA TYR A 92 -18.20 5.84 -28.15
C TYR A 92 -17.21 7.01 -28.21
N THR A 93 -16.77 7.40 -29.40
CA THR A 93 -15.80 8.48 -29.61
C THR A 93 -16.45 9.84 -29.92
N ASN A 94 -17.78 9.92 -29.83
CA ASN A 94 -18.56 11.14 -30.09
C ASN A 94 -18.09 12.29 -29.20
N SER A 95 -17.95 13.50 -29.76
CA SER A 95 -17.39 14.62 -29.00
C SER A 95 -17.87 15.99 -29.49
N ILE A 96 -17.89 16.97 -28.58
CA ILE A 96 -18.02 18.40 -28.93
C ILE A 96 -16.78 18.89 -29.70
N TYR A 97 -15.64 18.22 -29.53
CA TYR A 97 -14.39 18.58 -30.16
C TYR A 97 -14.18 17.79 -31.45
N PRO A 98 -13.61 18.42 -32.50
CA PRO A 98 -13.22 17.71 -33.71
C PRO A 98 -11.93 16.91 -33.46
N PHE A 99 -11.77 15.80 -34.19
CA PHE A 99 -10.56 14.98 -34.15
C PHE A 99 -9.30 15.79 -34.52
N ASN A 100 -8.19 15.56 -33.81
CA ASN A 100 -6.89 16.13 -34.13
C ASN A 100 -6.15 15.27 -35.16
N ASP A 101 -6.03 15.79 -36.38
CA ASP A 101 -5.43 15.11 -37.53
C ASP A 101 -3.95 14.70 -37.33
N GLU A 102 -3.25 15.27 -36.35
CA GLU A 102 -1.91 14.84 -35.95
C GLU A 102 -1.88 13.36 -35.54
N TYR A 103 -2.98 12.88 -34.93
CA TYR A 103 -3.09 11.53 -34.42
C TYR A 103 -3.71 10.53 -35.41
N LYS A 104 -4.00 10.92 -36.64
CA LYS A 104 -4.72 10.09 -37.64
C LYS A 104 -4.11 8.71 -37.89
N ASN A 105 -2.79 8.58 -37.81
CA ASN A 105 -2.09 7.32 -38.06
C ASN A 105 -2.02 6.42 -36.82
N HIS A 106 -2.47 6.91 -35.66
CA HIS A 106 -2.46 6.13 -34.43
C HIS A 106 -3.55 5.07 -34.45
N TYR A 107 -3.24 3.95 -33.83
CA TYR A 107 -4.16 2.85 -33.62
C TYR A 107 -3.76 2.06 -32.39
N LEU A 108 -4.71 1.32 -31.83
CA LEU A 108 -4.45 0.24 -30.89
C LEU A 108 -5.02 -1.08 -31.44
N PHE A 109 -4.63 -2.19 -30.85
CA PHE A 109 -5.34 -3.45 -31.04
C PHE A 109 -6.40 -3.54 -29.94
N TYR A 110 -7.67 -3.60 -30.32
CA TYR A 110 -8.80 -3.63 -29.40
C TYR A 110 -9.65 -4.86 -29.67
N SER A 111 -9.89 -5.66 -28.64
CA SER A 111 -10.58 -6.96 -28.74
C SER A 111 -9.89 -7.90 -29.74
N ASP A 112 -10.42 -8.03 -30.96
CA ASP A 112 -9.97 -8.93 -32.01
C ASP A 112 -9.54 -8.21 -33.31
N HIS A 113 -9.49 -6.88 -33.31
CA HIS A 113 -9.19 -6.08 -34.50
C HIS A 113 -8.30 -4.86 -34.19
N ASP A 114 -7.75 -4.27 -35.24
CA ASP A 114 -7.05 -2.99 -35.12
C ASP A 114 -8.07 -1.84 -35.12
N TYR A 115 -7.85 -0.86 -34.24
CA TYR A 115 -8.73 0.28 -33.99
C TYR A 115 -8.02 1.59 -34.42
N PRO A 116 -7.97 1.90 -35.73
CA PRO A 116 -7.30 3.10 -36.25
C PRO A 116 -8.13 4.36 -36.04
N LEU A 117 -7.54 5.37 -35.40
CA LEU A 117 -8.25 6.59 -34.99
C LEU A 117 -8.83 7.39 -36.17
N CYS A 118 -8.12 7.41 -37.32
CA CYS A 118 -8.65 8.05 -38.53
C CYS A 118 -9.95 7.44 -39.08
N GLN A 119 -10.29 6.21 -38.67
CA GLN A 119 -11.53 5.57 -39.06
C GLN A 119 -12.56 5.71 -37.95
N THR A 120 -12.19 5.42 -36.70
CA THR A 120 -13.13 5.33 -35.57
C THR A 120 -13.63 6.70 -35.10
N ILE A 121 -12.73 7.70 -35.02
CA ILE A 121 -13.07 9.09 -34.63
C ILE A 121 -13.47 9.93 -35.85
N LYS A 122 -13.66 9.31 -37.02
CA LYS A 122 -14.09 10.04 -38.21
C LYS A 122 -15.51 10.53 -38.03
N THR A 123 -15.72 11.85 -38.08
CA THR A 123 -17.05 12.44 -38.03
C THR A 123 -17.89 12.05 -39.25
N MET A 124 -19.04 11.43 -38.99
CA MET A 124 -20.00 10.94 -39.98
C MET A 124 -21.19 11.89 -40.12
N GLU A 125 -21.61 12.48 -39.00
CA GLU A 125 -22.72 13.42 -38.93
C GLU A 125 -22.40 14.51 -37.91
N THR A 126 -23.03 15.67 -38.03
CA THR A 126 -22.91 16.74 -37.04
C THR A 126 -24.28 17.31 -36.73
N ARG A 127 -24.63 17.39 -35.44
CA ARG A 127 -25.90 17.95 -34.96
C ARG A 127 -25.64 19.17 -34.09
N GLN A 128 -26.61 20.08 -34.02
CA GLN A 128 -26.55 21.23 -33.11
C GLN A 128 -27.18 20.83 -31.77
N LEU A 129 -26.40 20.86 -30.70
CA LEU A 129 -26.86 20.55 -29.34
C LEU A 129 -26.71 21.76 -28.42
N ASN A 130 -27.60 21.90 -27.45
CA ASN A 130 -27.46 22.91 -26.41
C ASN A 130 -26.64 22.33 -25.26
N THR A 131 -25.53 23.01 -24.96
CA THR A 131 -24.68 22.72 -23.80
C THR A 131 -25.23 23.36 -22.54
N ASN A 132 -24.97 22.74 -21.41
CA ASN A 132 -25.42 23.19 -20.09
C ASN A 132 -24.24 23.10 -19.10
N TYR A 133 -24.19 24.01 -18.13
CA TYR A 133 -23.35 23.83 -16.95
C TYR A 133 -23.91 22.70 -16.07
N LEU A 134 -23.02 21.88 -15.49
CA LEU A 134 -23.44 20.89 -14.49
C LEU A 134 -24.10 21.59 -13.29
N ASP A 135 -23.51 22.70 -12.82
CA ASP A 135 -24.05 23.48 -11.70
C ASP A 135 -25.49 23.99 -11.98
N ASP A 136 -25.80 24.37 -13.22
CA ASP A 136 -27.13 24.86 -13.61
C ASP A 136 -28.17 23.73 -13.61
N ILE A 137 -27.80 22.56 -14.15
CA ILE A 137 -28.64 21.36 -14.16
C ILE A 137 -29.04 20.99 -12.73
N LEU A 138 -28.07 20.98 -11.80
CA LEU A 138 -28.31 20.60 -10.40
C LEU A 138 -29.10 21.65 -9.61
N CYS A 139 -29.14 22.90 -10.07
CA CYS A 139 -29.93 23.95 -9.45
C CYS A 139 -31.39 24.01 -9.97
N ASP A 140 -31.76 23.24 -11.00
CA ASP A 140 -33.12 23.26 -11.55
C ASP A 140 -34.11 22.51 -10.63
N LYS A 141 -34.90 23.31 -9.91
CA LYS A 141 -35.95 22.83 -9.00
C LYS A 141 -37.06 22.03 -9.68
N LYS A 142 -37.20 22.10 -11.01
CA LYS A 142 -38.23 21.32 -11.73
C LYS A 142 -37.82 19.86 -11.91
N ILE A 143 -36.52 19.59 -11.96
CA ILE A 143 -35.98 18.24 -12.23
C ILE A 143 -35.56 17.56 -10.94
N ASN A 144 -35.07 18.33 -9.95
CA ASN A 144 -34.68 17.85 -8.62
C ASN A 144 -33.65 16.70 -8.68
N ILE A 145 -32.55 16.90 -9.40
CA ILE A 145 -31.45 15.94 -9.48
C ILE A 145 -30.60 16.02 -8.21
N PRO A 146 -30.28 14.88 -7.55
CA PRO A 146 -29.43 14.89 -6.36
C PRO A 146 -27.98 15.27 -6.73
N HIS A 147 -27.31 16.01 -5.84
CA HIS A 147 -25.91 16.39 -6.03
C HIS A 147 -24.96 15.17 -5.93
N PRO A 148 -23.91 15.08 -6.76
CA PRO A 148 -22.98 13.95 -6.74
C PRO A 148 -22.07 13.96 -5.51
N ASP A 149 -21.89 12.78 -4.91
CA ASP A 149 -20.76 12.46 -4.03
C ASP A 149 -19.57 11.97 -4.86
N PHE A 150 -19.83 11.26 -5.96
CA PHE A 150 -18.83 10.77 -6.90
C PHE A 150 -19.19 11.18 -8.33
N LEU A 151 -18.22 11.66 -9.11
CA LEU A 151 -18.41 12.03 -10.51
C LEU A 151 -17.49 11.20 -11.40
N SER A 152 -18.06 10.48 -12.35
CA SER A 152 -17.29 9.84 -13.42
C SER A 152 -17.57 10.48 -14.78
N MET A 153 -16.57 10.51 -15.65
CA MET A 153 -16.68 11.12 -16.98
C MET A 153 -15.91 10.32 -18.03
N ASP A 154 -16.57 10.05 -19.14
CA ASP A 154 -15.98 9.50 -20.37
C ASP A 154 -16.61 10.28 -21.53
N VAL A 155 -16.08 11.49 -21.81
CA VAL A 155 -16.74 12.47 -22.68
C VAL A 155 -15.85 12.91 -23.84
N GLN A 156 -14.78 12.15 -24.09
CA GLN A 156 -13.97 12.23 -25.30
C GLN A 156 -13.42 13.65 -25.54
N GLY A 157 -12.75 14.18 -24.51
CA GLY A 157 -12.00 15.44 -24.52
C GLY A 157 -12.69 16.65 -23.92
N ALA A 158 -13.92 16.52 -23.44
CA ALA A 158 -14.68 17.60 -22.79
C ALA A 158 -14.52 17.66 -21.25
N GLU A 159 -13.75 16.76 -20.64
CA GLU A 159 -13.62 16.56 -19.20
C GLU A 159 -13.25 17.87 -18.49
N TYR A 160 -12.23 18.57 -18.98
CA TYR A 160 -11.77 19.83 -18.40
C TYR A 160 -12.86 20.91 -18.41
N ASP A 161 -13.62 21.02 -19.50
CA ASP A 161 -14.66 22.04 -19.65
C ASP A 161 -15.85 21.76 -18.73
N ILE A 162 -16.24 20.51 -18.61
CA ILE A 162 -17.27 20.08 -17.65
C ILE A 162 -16.85 20.45 -16.24
N LEU A 163 -15.61 20.10 -15.84
CA LEU A 163 -15.07 20.45 -14.53
C LEU A 163 -15.06 21.97 -14.30
N LYS A 164 -14.64 22.74 -15.30
CA LYS A 164 -14.64 24.21 -15.25
C LYS A 164 -16.05 24.79 -15.10
N GLY A 165 -17.07 24.11 -15.63
CA GLY A 165 -18.48 24.43 -15.49
C GLY A 165 -19.16 23.92 -14.21
N ALA A 166 -18.45 23.13 -13.40
CA ALA A 166 -18.97 22.47 -12.20
C ALA A 166 -18.37 23.04 -10.90
N LYS A 167 -17.97 24.31 -10.87
CA LYS A 167 -17.16 24.88 -9.76
C LYS A 167 -17.82 24.75 -8.40
N LYS A 168 -19.13 25.03 -8.33
CA LYS A 168 -19.88 24.94 -7.08
C LYS A 168 -19.98 23.48 -6.64
N THR A 169 -20.29 22.58 -7.56
CA THR A 169 -20.45 21.15 -7.27
C THR A 169 -19.12 20.48 -6.88
N LEU A 170 -18.03 20.83 -7.57
CA LEU A 170 -16.67 20.43 -7.21
C LEU A 170 -16.28 20.90 -5.83
N ASN A 171 -16.68 22.12 -5.45
CA ASN A 171 -16.49 22.58 -4.10
C ASN A 171 -17.39 21.77 -3.16
N ASP A 172 -18.70 21.84 -3.29
CA ASP A 172 -19.63 21.54 -2.20
C ASP A 172 -19.84 20.04 -1.95
N SER A 173 -19.94 19.20 -2.99
CA SER A 173 -20.43 17.81 -2.84
C SER A 173 -19.50 16.72 -3.34
N ILE A 174 -18.75 16.93 -4.43
CA ILE A 174 -17.93 15.86 -5.02
C ILE A 174 -16.74 15.51 -4.12
N LEU A 175 -16.62 14.23 -3.82
CA LEU A 175 -15.61 13.60 -2.97
C LEU A 175 -14.62 12.75 -3.77
N GLY A 176 -15.07 12.13 -4.86
CA GLY A 176 -14.22 11.37 -5.78
C GLY A 176 -14.56 11.64 -7.24
N ILE A 177 -13.53 11.60 -8.09
CA ILE A 177 -13.66 11.77 -9.53
C ILE A 177 -12.88 10.68 -10.25
N LEU A 178 -13.50 10.01 -11.21
CA LEU A 178 -12.81 9.12 -12.16
C LEU A 178 -13.10 9.61 -13.58
N LEU A 179 -12.09 9.96 -14.35
CA LEU A 179 -12.29 10.47 -15.70
C LEU A 179 -11.29 9.86 -16.67
N GLU A 180 -11.67 9.76 -17.94
CA GLU A 180 -10.70 9.50 -19.01
C GLU A 180 -9.76 10.71 -19.11
N ALA A 181 -8.47 10.45 -18.92
CA ALA A 181 -7.42 11.47 -18.98
C ALA A 181 -6.47 11.17 -20.13
N GLU A 182 -6.49 12.01 -21.15
CA GLU A 182 -5.55 11.93 -22.25
C GLU A 182 -4.23 12.63 -21.90
N LEU A 183 -3.14 11.96 -22.22
CA LEU A 183 -1.77 12.47 -22.11
C LEU A 183 -1.36 13.25 -23.36
N HIS A 184 -2.13 13.10 -24.44
CA HIS A 184 -1.95 13.74 -25.74
C HIS A 184 -3.30 14.21 -26.29
N PRO A 185 -3.39 15.39 -26.93
CA PRO A 185 -4.67 15.97 -27.37
C PRO A 185 -5.21 15.26 -28.63
N ILE A 186 -5.87 14.11 -28.45
CA ILE A 186 -6.53 13.34 -29.53
C ILE A 186 -7.61 14.18 -30.22
N TYR A 187 -8.22 15.13 -29.51
CA TYR A 187 -9.16 16.12 -30.02
C TYR A 187 -8.52 17.52 -30.11
N LYS A 188 -8.97 18.35 -31.05
CA LYS A 188 -8.42 19.72 -31.22
C LYS A 188 -8.76 20.59 -30.03
N ASP A 189 -7.77 21.37 -29.57
CA ASP A 189 -7.85 22.27 -28.42
C ASP A 189 -8.18 21.61 -27.07
N GLN A 190 -8.14 20.28 -27.03
CA GLN A 190 -8.37 19.47 -25.83
C GLN A 190 -7.33 19.79 -24.75
N LYS A 191 -7.81 19.79 -23.51
CA LYS A 191 -6.97 19.87 -22.31
C LYS A 191 -6.58 18.47 -21.87
N ILE A 192 -5.30 18.31 -21.54
CA ILE A 192 -4.72 17.01 -21.20
C ILE A 192 -4.66 16.82 -19.68
N PHE A 193 -4.27 15.62 -19.24
CA PHE A 193 -4.15 15.25 -17.83
C PHE A 193 -3.49 16.33 -16.95
N GLY A 194 -2.39 16.94 -17.40
CA GLY A 194 -1.70 17.98 -16.63
C GLY A 194 -2.55 19.22 -16.34
N ASP A 195 -3.42 19.62 -17.28
CA ASP A 195 -4.36 20.73 -17.09
C ASP A 195 -5.47 20.35 -16.10
N ILE A 196 -5.96 19.11 -16.17
CA ILE A 196 -6.98 18.57 -15.27
C ILE A 196 -6.45 18.48 -13.83
N VAL A 197 -5.25 17.93 -13.63
CA VAL A 197 -4.60 17.85 -12.32
C VAL A 197 -4.48 19.24 -11.70
N LYS A 198 -4.04 20.22 -12.50
CA LYS A 198 -3.92 21.61 -12.04
C LYS A 198 -5.27 22.15 -11.59
N LEU A 199 -6.31 22.03 -12.42
CA LEU A 199 -7.66 22.50 -12.09
C LEU A 199 -8.20 21.85 -10.82
N LEU A 200 -8.16 20.51 -10.73
CA LEU A 200 -8.72 19.76 -9.60
C LEU A 200 -7.97 20.04 -8.28
N SER A 201 -6.67 20.33 -8.35
CA SER A 201 -5.89 20.70 -7.15
C SER A 201 -6.40 21.98 -6.46
N GLU A 202 -6.97 22.92 -7.22
CA GLU A 202 -7.57 24.16 -6.69
C GLU A 202 -8.82 23.88 -5.85
N TYR A 203 -9.49 22.74 -6.08
CA TYR A 203 -10.69 22.31 -5.36
C TYR A 203 -10.39 21.24 -4.31
N GLY A 204 -9.12 21.08 -3.92
CA GLY A 204 -8.72 20.19 -2.83
C GLY A 204 -8.70 18.70 -3.20
N PHE A 205 -8.73 18.36 -4.48
CA PHE A 205 -8.52 16.99 -4.95
C PHE A 205 -7.03 16.67 -5.06
N MET A 206 -6.71 15.39 -4.92
CA MET A 206 -5.41 14.81 -5.21
C MET A 206 -5.57 13.72 -6.25
N PHE A 207 -4.64 13.67 -7.20
CA PHE A 207 -4.48 12.51 -8.06
C PHE A 207 -4.04 11.32 -7.21
N ILE A 208 -4.71 10.18 -7.36
CA ILE A 208 -4.42 8.95 -6.62
C ILE A 208 -3.65 7.98 -7.49
N ARG A 209 -4.23 7.60 -8.62
CA ARG A 209 -3.66 6.62 -9.53
C ARG A 209 -4.34 6.67 -10.90
N PHE A 210 -3.68 6.05 -11.85
CA PHE A 210 -4.29 5.52 -13.05
C PHE A 210 -4.84 4.11 -12.77
N GLU A 211 -5.99 3.77 -13.33
CA GLU A 211 -6.50 2.40 -13.28
C GLU A 211 -5.74 1.53 -14.29
N ASP A 212 -5.85 1.86 -15.57
CA ASP A 212 -5.11 1.23 -16.67
C ASP A 212 -4.62 2.27 -17.67
N ILE A 213 -3.37 2.13 -18.14
CA ILE A 213 -2.80 3.03 -19.15
C ILE A 213 -2.91 2.40 -20.53
N GLN A 214 -3.64 3.07 -21.43
CA GLN A 214 -3.77 2.67 -22.81
C GLN A 214 -2.57 3.13 -23.65
N GLU A 215 -2.08 2.21 -24.48
CA GLU A 215 -1.01 2.49 -25.44
C GLU A 215 -1.54 2.46 -26.88
N MET A 216 -1.08 3.39 -27.70
CA MET A 216 -1.32 3.40 -29.15
C MET A 216 -0.01 3.47 -29.92
N SER A 217 0.01 2.91 -31.13
CA SER A 217 1.15 2.98 -32.04
C SER A 217 0.84 3.91 -33.21
N SER A 218 1.81 4.72 -33.64
CA SER A 218 1.67 5.64 -34.78
C SER A 218 1.87 4.98 -36.16
N TYR A 219 2.24 3.70 -36.17
CA TYR A 219 2.46 2.92 -37.39
C TYR A 219 1.88 1.52 -37.25
N ARG A 220 0.95 1.17 -38.16
CA ARG A 220 0.26 -0.11 -38.18
C ARG A 220 1.09 -1.22 -38.79
N ALA A 221 1.86 -1.92 -37.95
CA ALA A 221 2.68 -3.05 -38.36
C ALA A 221 1.88 -4.38 -38.39
N PRO A 222 2.26 -5.34 -39.27
CA PRO A 222 1.77 -6.72 -39.23
C PRO A 222 1.96 -7.40 -37.86
N ILE A 223 1.10 -8.38 -37.57
CA ILE A 223 1.25 -9.24 -36.38
C ILE A 223 2.63 -9.94 -36.45
N GLY A 224 3.38 -9.90 -35.34
CA GLY A 224 4.76 -10.37 -35.24
C GLY A 224 5.83 -9.26 -35.30
N LEU A 225 5.47 -8.05 -35.74
CA LEU A 225 6.38 -6.88 -35.80
C LEU A 225 6.01 -5.76 -34.79
N ARG A 226 5.01 -6.00 -33.94
CA ARG A 226 4.48 -5.00 -33.00
C ARG A 226 5.28 -4.99 -31.69
N GLY A 227 5.44 -3.81 -31.10
CA GLY A 227 6.11 -3.59 -29.82
C GLY A 227 5.27 -2.73 -28.87
N LYS A 228 5.91 -2.16 -27.84
CA LYS A 228 5.26 -1.19 -26.94
C LYS A 228 4.86 0.08 -27.70
N GLY A 229 3.68 0.61 -27.39
CA GLY A 229 3.17 1.85 -27.95
C GLY A 229 3.58 3.07 -27.13
N ILE A 230 2.99 4.20 -27.50
CA ILE A 230 3.01 5.46 -26.76
C ILE A 230 1.82 5.44 -25.80
N GLN A 231 2.00 5.90 -24.56
CA GLN A 231 0.90 6.01 -23.60
C GLN A 231 0.02 7.21 -23.96
N PHE A 232 -1.28 6.98 -24.18
CA PHE A 232 -2.19 7.97 -24.75
C PHE A 232 -3.29 8.44 -23.81
N SER A 233 -3.97 7.51 -23.16
CA SER A 233 -5.05 7.81 -22.25
C SER A 233 -5.09 6.81 -21.11
N SER A 234 -5.80 7.17 -20.05
CA SER A 234 -6.01 6.32 -18.89
C SER A 234 -7.16 6.86 -18.06
N ASP A 235 -7.87 5.98 -17.37
CA ASP A 235 -8.81 6.43 -16.33
C ASP A 235 -8.04 6.90 -15.09
N ALA A 236 -8.21 8.18 -14.76
CA ALA A 236 -7.51 8.85 -13.67
C ALA A 236 -8.43 9.05 -12.46
N LEU A 237 -8.07 8.42 -11.34
CA LEU A 237 -8.77 8.56 -10.07
C LEU A 237 -8.24 9.76 -9.27
N PHE A 238 -9.16 10.61 -8.83
CA PHE A 238 -8.91 11.72 -7.92
C PHE A 238 -9.81 11.60 -6.69
N LEU A 239 -9.25 11.80 -5.51
CA LEU A 239 -10.01 11.86 -4.25
C LEU A 239 -9.81 13.20 -3.57
N LYS A 240 -10.83 13.66 -2.85
CA LYS A 240 -10.76 14.86 -2.02
C LYS A 240 -9.82 14.63 -0.85
N LYS A 241 -9.01 15.64 -0.49
CA LYS A 241 -8.19 15.60 0.72
C LYS A 241 -9.08 15.66 1.97
N PRO A 242 -8.93 14.76 2.95
CA PRO A 242 -9.70 14.81 4.20
C PRO A 242 -9.53 16.14 4.96
N ASP A 243 -8.31 16.68 4.99
CA ASP A 243 -8.01 17.99 5.61
C ASP A 243 -8.77 19.14 4.94
N PHE A 244 -8.98 19.06 3.63
CA PHE A 244 -9.72 20.07 2.90
C PHE A 244 -11.18 20.09 3.31
N ILE A 245 -11.78 18.93 3.60
CA ILE A 245 -13.15 18.84 4.16
C ILE A 245 -13.18 19.39 5.58
N GLN A 246 -12.23 19.00 6.43
CA GLN A 246 -12.16 19.48 7.82
C GLN A 246 -12.02 21.00 7.91
N SER A 247 -11.20 21.61 7.05
CA SER A 247 -10.91 23.06 7.05
C SER A 247 -12.10 23.95 6.65
N ARG A 248 -13.24 23.38 6.25
CA ARG A 248 -14.41 24.15 5.81
C ARG A 248 -15.26 24.62 6.97
N ASP A 249 -15.01 25.84 7.41
CA ASP A 249 -15.78 26.46 8.51
C ASP A 249 -17.27 26.63 8.21
N SER A 250 -17.66 26.65 6.94
CA SER A 250 -19.07 26.75 6.52
C SER A 250 -19.88 25.47 6.74
N LEU A 251 -19.24 24.31 6.99
CA LEU A 251 -19.91 23.04 7.21
C LEU A 251 -20.09 22.76 8.70
N SER A 252 -21.27 22.27 9.09
CA SER A 252 -21.48 21.73 10.45
C SER A 252 -20.61 20.49 10.67
N ILE A 253 -20.41 20.15 11.94
CA ILE A 253 -19.66 18.94 12.32
C ILE A 253 -20.36 17.69 11.77
N GLU A 254 -21.69 17.61 11.80
CA GLU A 254 -22.40 16.46 11.22
C GLU A 254 -22.15 16.32 9.72
N ASN A 255 -22.21 17.43 8.98
CA ASN A 255 -21.95 17.43 7.54
C ASN A 255 -20.50 17.04 7.21
N LYS A 256 -19.52 17.52 7.99
CA LYS A 256 -18.11 17.10 7.83
C LYS A 256 -17.97 15.59 8.05
N ASN A 257 -18.55 15.08 9.13
CA ASN A 257 -18.51 13.65 9.44
C ASN A 257 -19.18 12.81 8.35
N LEU A 258 -20.33 13.24 7.82
CA LEU A 258 -21.01 12.55 6.72
C LEU A 258 -20.14 12.49 5.45
N LEU A 259 -19.54 13.62 5.05
CA LEU A 259 -18.67 13.67 3.88
C LEU A 259 -17.42 12.80 4.07
N LEU A 260 -16.82 12.80 5.26
CA LEU A 260 -15.67 11.95 5.58
C LEU A 260 -16.05 10.46 5.58
N THR A 261 -17.23 10.08 6.09
CA THR A 261 -17.76 8.71 6.03
C THR A 261 -17.95 8.27 4.57
N LYS A 262 -18.57 9.11 3.72
CA LYS A 262 -18.73 8.81 2.28
C LYS A 262 -17.41 8.73 1.55
N LEU A 263 -16.47 9.63 1.85
CA LEU A 263 -15.13 9.61 1.26
C LEU A 263 -14.37 8.34 1.69
N ALA A 264 -14.49 7.89 2.94
CA ALA A 264 -13.90 6.65 3.41
C ALA A 264 -14.42 5.45 2.61
N PHE A 265 -15.73 5.36 2.40
CA PHE A 265 -16.33 4.30 1.58
C PHE A 265 -15.85 4.34 0.13
N ILE A 266 -15.88 5.52 -0.52
CA ILE A 266 -15.35 5.69 -1.89
C ILE A 266 -13.90 5.23 -1.93
N SER A 267 -13.09 5.58 -0.93
CA SER A 267 -11.69 5.20 -0.86
C SER A 267 -11.53 3.67 -0.81
N ILE A 268 -12.33 2.98 0.02
CA ILE A 268 -12.32 1.52 0.11
C ILE A 268 -12.77 0.88 -1.21
N ALA A 269 -13.79 1.42 -1.87
CA ALA A 269 -14.27 0.94 -3.17
C ALA A 269 -13.18 0.97 -4.26
N PHE A 270 -12.18 1.86 -4.11
CA PHE A 270 -11.00 1.95 -4.98
C PHE A 270 -9.71 1.42 -4.32
N ASN A 271 -9.84 0.55 -3.31
CA ASN A 271 -8.73 -0.10 -2.61
C ASN A 271 -7.74 0.87 -1.91
N GLN A 272 -8.17 2.10 -1.60
CA GLN A 272 -7.40 3.15 -0.92
C GLN A 272 -7.63 3.13 0.60
N VAL A 273 -7.27 2.03 1.25
CA VAL A 273 -7.61 1.76 2.66
C VAL A 273 -6.98 2.76 3.64
N GLU A 274 -5.71 3.12 3.44
CA GLU A 274 -5.04 4.11 4.31
C GLU A 274 -5.71 5.49 4.22
N HIS A 275 -6.15 5.89 3.02
CA HIS A 275 -6.91 7.12 2.81
C HIS A 275 -8.27 7.06 3.51
N ALA A 276 -8.93 5.90 3.49
CA ALA A 276 -10.19 5.71 4.22
C ALA A 276 -10.00 5.86 5.73
N ILE A 277 -8.94 5.27 6.30
CA ILE A 277 -8.60 5.39 7.72
C ILE A 277 -8.33 6.86 8.07
N ASP A 278 -7.57 7.60 7.24
CA ASP A 278 -7.34 9.03 7.45
C ASP A 278 -8.65 9.84 7.47
N CYS A 279 -9.64 9.48 6.65
CA CYS A 279 -10.96 10.10 6.71
C CYS A 279 -11.67 9.85 8.04
N LEU A 280 -11.62 8.61 8.54
CA LEU A 280 -12.29 8.19 9.77
C LEU A 280 -11.65 8.82 11.02
N GLU A 281 -10.32 8.85 11.10
CA GLU A 281 -9.56 9.54 12.16
C GLU A 281 -9.87 11.04 12.22
N LYS A 282 -10.22 11.62 11.06
CA LYS A 282 -10.61 13.03 10.94
C LYS A 282 -12.06 13.32 11.28
N ARG A 283 -12.87 12.31 11.62
CA ARG A 283 -14.21 12.54 12.16
C ARG A 283 -14.08 13.13 13.56
N SER A 284 -14.90 14.13 13.87
CA SER A 284 -14.91 14.69 15.23
C SER A 284 -15.55 13.69 16.21
N SER A 285 -14.85 13.41 17.32
CA SER A 285 -15.20 12.42 18.35
C SER A 285 -16.53 12.63 19.08
N GLN A 286 -17.23 13.76 18.87
CA GLN A 286 -18.58 13.96 19.41
C GLN A 286 -19.64 13.06 18.74
N ALA A 287 -19.39 12.53 17.54
CA ALA A 287 -20.29 11.58 16.89
C ALA A 287 -20.14 10.13 17.42
N SER A 288 -19.03 9.82 18.09
CA SER A 288 -18.78 8.49 18.66
C SER A 288 -19.72 8.14 19.83
N SER A 289 -20.49 9.11 20.33
CA SER A 289 -21.41 8.99 21.47
C SER A 289 -22.78 8.40 21.10
N GLN A 290 -23.04 8.10 19.83
CA GLN A 290 -24.28 7.46 19.34
C GLN A 290 -24.01 6.13 18.60
N LYS A 291 -23.02 5.34 19.05
CA LYS A 291 -22.75 3.98 18.50
C LYS A 291 -23.86 2.93 18.83
N SER A 292 -25.13 3.32 19.03
CA SER A 292 -26.19 2.42 19.52
C SER A 292 -27.59 2.56 18.89
N GLU A 293 -27.74 3.20 17.72
CA GLU A 293 -28.97 3.07 16.93
C GLU A 293 -28.73 2.09 15.77
N GLN A 294 -29.71 1.21 15.48
CA GLN A 294 -29.67 0.29 14.34
C GLN A 294 -29.21 1.03 13.07
N SER A 295 -28.18 0.52 12.40
CA SER A 295 -27.68 1.11 11.16
C SER A 295 -28.82 1.28 10.16
N LYS A 296 -28.88 2.46 9.52
CA LYS A 296 -30.02 2.82 8.66
C LYS A 296 -29.93 2.19 7.25
N ASN A 297 -28.74 1.76 6.83
CA ASN A 297 -28.44 1.13 5.54
C ASN A 297 -27.21 0.20 5.65
N THR A 298 -26.84 -0.50 4.58
CA THR A 298 -25.69 -1.42 4.53
C THR A 298 -24.37 -0.66 4.59
N PHE A 299 -24.30 0.49 3.91
CA PHE A 299 -23.15 1.39 3.88
C PHE A 299 -22.67 1.85 5.28
N ASP A 300 -23.59 2.30 6.14
CA ASP A 300 -23.30 2.81 7.48
C ASP A 300 -22.88 1.67 8.41
N ASP A 301 -23.55 0.51 8.30
CA ASP A 301 -23.18 -0.70 9.04
C ASP A 301 -21.75 -1.11 8.72
N PHE A 302 -21.41 -1.16 7.43
CA PHE A 302 -20.08 -1.47 6.94
C PHE A 302 -19.02 -0.54 7.51
N ILE A 303 -19.18 0.78 7.37
CA ILE A 303 -18.16 1.74 7.84
C ILE A 303 -17.97 1.65 9.35
N ASN A 304 -19.05 1.48 10.12
CA ASN A 304 -18.93 1.33 11.58
C ASN A 304 -18.18 0.05 11.98
N LYS A 305 -18.49 -1.10 11.35
CA LYS A 305 -17.76 -2.35 11.60
C LYS A 305 -16.30 -2.27 11.15
N PHE A 306 -16.06 -1.64 10.01
CA PHE A 306 -14.71 -1.42 9.48
C PHE A 306 -13.87 -0.56 10.44
N GLU A 307 -14.41 0.54 10.95
CA GLU A 307 -13.75 1.42 11.92
C GLU A 307 -13.37 0.65 13.20
N LEU A 308 -14.30 -0.14 13.75
CA LEU A 308 -14.04 -0.98 14.92
C LEU A 308 -12.97 -2.06 14.64
N ALA A 309 -12.98 -2.65 13.44
CA ALA A 309 -11.97 -3.63 13.04
C ALA A 309 -10.58 -2.98 12.94
N VAL A 310 -10.48 -1.77 12.40
CA VAL A 310 -9.24 -0.98 12.36
C VAL A 310 -8.74 -0.67 13.77
N GLU A 311 -9.62 -0.20 14.67
CA GLU A 311 -9.29 0.07 16.08
C GLU A 311 -8.75 -1.18 16.82
N SER A 312 -9.16 -2.39 16.39
CA SER A 312 -8.73 -3.65 17.00
C SER A 312 -7.35 -4.14 16.54
N MET A 313 -6.79 -3.59 15.46
CA MET A 313 -5.52 -4.02 14.90
C MET A 313 -4.33 -3.57 15.76
N PRO A 314 -3.26 -4.37 15.90
CA PRO A 314 -2.08 -3.95 16.62
C PRO A 314 -1.39 -2.78 15.89
N PRO A 315 -1.02 -1.70 16.60
CA PRO A 315 -0.34 -0.55 16.01
C PRO A 315 1.14 -0.86 15.77
N TYR A 316 1.42 -1.68 14.76
CA TYR A 316 2.77 -2.06 14.36
C TYR A 316 3.21 -1.26 13.14
N TYR A 317 4.29 -0.50 13.29
CA TYR A 317 4.85 0.31 12.23
C TYR A 317 6.27 -0.16 11.90
N PRO A 318 6.60 -0.39 10.61
CA PRO A 318 7.99 -0.55 10.22
C PRO A 318 8.79 0.69 10.61
N LYS A 319 10.02 0.50 11.11
CA LYS A 319 10.93 1.62 11.42
C LYS A 319 11.02 2.59 10.25
N THR A 320 10.77 3.86 10.53
CA THR A 320 10.97 4.95 9.61
C THR A 320 12.44 5.05 9.21
N PHE A 321 12.69 5.79 8.13
CA PHE A 321 14.05 5.96 7.63
C PHE A 321 14.98 6.63 8.68
N ASN A 322 14.48 7.57 9.47
CA ASN A 322 15.26 8.28 10.50
C ASN A 322 15.49 7.43 11.76
N GLU A 323 14.56 6.53 12.10
CA GLU A 323 14.77 5.53 13.16
C GLU A 323 15.81 4.49 12.74
N LYS A 324 15.91 4.21 11.44
CA LYS A 324 16.89 3.26 10.89
C LYS A 324 18.28 3.88 10.65
N TYR A 325 18.33 5.15 10.28
CA TYR A 325 19.58 5.83 9.94
C TYR A 325 19.62 7.21 10.59
N THR A 326 20.65 7.45 11.40
CA THR A 326 21.06 8.83 11.68
C THR A 326 21.46 9.53 10.39
N TYR A 327 21.41 10.87 10.39
CA TYR A 327 21.83 11.67 9.23
C TYR A 327 23.24 11.29 8.74
N GLN A 328 24.19 11.10 9.67
CA GLN A 328 25.56 10.73 9.33
C GLN A 328 25.65 9.32 8.71
N GLN A 329 24.99 8.33 9.32
CA GLN A 329 24.92 6.97 8.76
C GLN A 329 24.29 6.95 7.36
N SER A 330 23.24 7.75 7.12
CA SER A 330 22.60 7.85 5.80
C SER A 330 23.58 8.34 4.72
N LYS A 331 24.44 9.33 5.06
CA LYS A 331 25.50 9.83 4.17
C LYS A 331 26.59 8.79 3.94
N ASP A 332 27.04 8.12 5.01
CA ASP A 332 28.17 7.20 4.96
C ASP A 332 27.89 5.93 4.14
N ARG A 333 26.63 5.64 3.79
CA ARG A 333 26.27 4.57 2.84
C ARG A 333 26.90 4.74 1.46
N PHE A 334 27.25 5.97 1.09
CA PHE A 334 27.90 6.30 -0.18
C PHE A 334 29.42 6.52 -0.02
N SER A 335 29.96 6.29 1.18
CA SER A 335 31.41 6.35 1.42
C SER A 335 32.10 5.07 0.96
N SER A 336 33.41 5.13 0.73
CA SER A 336 34.22 3.99 0.31
C SER A 336 34.31 2.87 1.36
N LYS A 337 33.85 3.09 2.60
CA LYS A 337 33.77 2.10 3.68
C LYS A 337 32.44 2.24 4.43
N PRO A 338 31.35 1.62 3.94
CA PRO A 338 30.07 1.69 4.62
C PRO A 338 30.14 1.05 6.01
N ILE A 339 29.64 1.76 7.02
CA ILE A 339 29.54 1.28 8.40
C ILE A 339 28.39 0.27 8.48
N ASN A 340 28.65 -0.89 9.09
CA ASN A 340 27.61 -1.90 9.30
C ASN A 340 26.75 -1.48 10.51
N ILE A 341 25.43 -1.37 10.30
CA ILE A 341 24.50 -0.95 11.35
C ILE A 341 23.88 -2.20 11.97
N GLU A 342 24.27 -2.48 13.21
CA GLU A 342 23.61 -3.47 14.06
C GLU A 342 22.19 -2.99 14.36
N GLU A 343 21.19 -3.82 14.05
CA GLU A 343 19.78 -3.53 14.30
C GLU A 343 19.24 -4.50 15.33
N GLU A 344 18.54 -3.96 16.32
CA GLU A 344 17.78 -4.74 17.28
C GLU A 344 16.57 -5.38 16.60
N ILE A 345 16.34 -6.67 16.88
CA ILE A 345 15.25 -7.45 16.30
C ILE A 345 13.97 -7.14 17.07
N GLU A 346 13.01 -6.53 16.39
CA GLU A 346 11.68 -6.31 16.95
C GLU A 346 10.73 -7.43 16.50
N PRO A 347 10.00 -8.07 17.44
CA PRO A 347 9.06 -9.12 17.12
C PRO A 347 7.84 -8.55 16.39
N ILE A 348 7.43 -9.22 15.31
CA ILE A 348 6.22 -8.88 14.56
C ILE A 348 5.01 -9.56 15.24
N PRO A 349 3.89 -8.85 15.48
CA PRO A 349 2.66 -9.46 15.97
C PRO A 349 2.21 -10.65 15.11
N GLN A 350 1.82 -11.75 15.75
CA GLN A 350 1.48 -13.01 15.06
C GLN A 350 0.35 -12.85 14.05
N ILE A 351 -0.64 -12.00 14.34
CA ILE A 351 -1.76 -11.70 13.45
C ILE A 351 -1.33 -11.13 12.09
N LEU A 352 -0.16 -10.45 12.02
CA LEU A 352 0.39 -9.91 10.78
C LEU A 352 1.16 -10.95 9.96
N LEU A 353 1.43 -12.13 10.54
CA LEU A 353 2.13 -13.25 9.93
C LEU A 353 1.19 -14.39 9.53
N ASP A 354 0.04 -14.49 10.19
CA ASP A 354 -0.93 -15.55 9.94
C ASP A 354 -1.54 -15.43 8.54
N SER A 355 -1.76 -16.57 7.89
CA SER A 355 -2.48 -16.65 6.62
C SER A 355 -4.00 -16.54 6.78
N SER A 356 -4.53 -16.62 8.00
CA SER A 356 -5.93 -16.29 8.30
C SER A 356 -6.24 -14.81 8.04
N PRO A 357 -7.49 -14.46 7.68
CA PRO A 357 -7.91 -13.07 7.55
C PRO A 357 -7.75 -12.29 8.88
N THR A 358 -7.31 -11.04 8.80
CA THR A 358 -7.38 -10.10 9.94
C THR A 358 -8.81 -9.58 10.13
N PRO A 359 -9.18 -8.99 11.28
CA PRO A 359 -10.51 -8.39 11.48
C PRO A 359 -10.93 -7.44 10.35
N VAL A 360 -10.00 -6.63 9.82
CA VAL A 360 -10.27 -5.73 8.69
C VAL A 360 -10.56 -6.51 7.41
N GLU A 361 -9.78 -7.56 7.13
CA GLU A 361 -9.98 -8.44 5.98
C GLU A 361 -11.30 -9.23 6.09
N GLU A 362 -11.69 -9.66 7.30
CA GLU A 362 -12.97 -10.34 7.56
C GLU A 362 -14.16 -9.44 7.26
N ILE A 363 -14.14 -8.18 7.72
CA ILE A 363 -15.20 -7.22 7.41
C ILE A 363 -15.27 -6.95 5.90
N LEU A 364 -14.14 -6.82 5.20
CA LEU A 364 -14.18 -6.66 3.74
C LEU A 364 -14.81 -7.88 3.05
N LEU A 365 -14.48 -9.10 3.49
CA LEU A 365 -15.07 -10.33 2.95
C LEU A 365 -16.57 -10.45 3.26
N GLU A 366 -17.01 -10.04 4.46
CA GLU A 366 -18.42 -10.03 4.87
C GLU A 366 -19.29 -9.20 3.91
N TYR A 367 -18.75 -8.09 3.39
CA TYR A 367 -19.44 -7.18 2.47
C TYR A 367 -19.03 -7.36 1.01
N GLU A 368 -18.56 -8.56 0.65
CA GLU A 368 -18.24 -8.97 -0.73
C GLU A 368 -17.09 -8.16 -1.40
N LEU A 369 -16.25 -7.48 -0.62
CA LEU A 369 -15.08 -6.72 -1.09
C LEU A 369 -13.81 -7.60 -1.11
N SER A 370 -13.92 -8.77 -1.74
CA SER A 370 -12.86 -9.80 -1.75
C SER A 370 -11.55 -9.35 -2.36
N GLU A 371 -11.58 -8.58 -3.45
CA GLU A 371 -10.37 -8.05 -4.09
C GLU A 371 -9.57 -7.14 -3.15
N CYS A 372 -10.27 -6.26 -2.41
CA CYS A 372 -9.67 -5.37 -1.43
C CYS A 372 -9.05 -6.16 -0.26
N ALA A 373 -9.78 -7.17 0.24
CA ALA A 373 -9.30 -8.06 1.31
C ALA A 373 -8.03 -8.83 0.88
N ASP A 374 -8.03 -9.40 -0.32
CA ASP A 374 -6.90 -10.14 -0.86
C ASP A 374 -5.69 -9.23 -1.10
N LEU A 375 -5.91 -8.00 -1.58
CA LEU A 375 -4.85 -7.02 -1.76
C LEU A 375 -4.21 -6.66 -0.41
N LEU A 376 -5.00 -6.33 0.61
CA LEU A 376 -4.50 -6.03 1.96
C LEU A 376 -3.69 -7.19 2.54
N LYS A 377 -4.23 -8.41 2.44
CA LYS A 377 -3.57 -9.63 2.91
C LYS A 377 -2.23 -9.85 2.22
N ASN A 378 -2.19 -9.68 0.89
CA ASN A 378 -0.97 -9.82 0.11
C ASN A 378 0.06 -8.75 0.50
N ILE A 379 -0.36 -7.50 0.69
CA ILE A 379 0.51 -6.41 1.12
C ILE A 379 1.09 -6.71 2.51
N ARG A 380 0.25 -7.00 3.52
CA ARG A 380 0.73 -7.24 4.90
C ARG A 380 1.69 -8.43 4.95
N LEU A 381 1.36 -9.55 4.30
CA LEU A 381 2.20 -10.76 4.35
C LEU A 381 3.53 -10.52 3.65
N ASN A 382 3.53 -9.82 2.51
CA ASN A 382 4.76 -9.49 1.80
C ASN A 382 5.65 -8.53 2.59
N GLN A 383 5.07 -7.52 3.23
CA GLN A 383 5.81 -6.58 4.07
C GLN A 383 6.38 -7.27 5.32
N SER A 384 5.56 -8.03 6.06
CA SER A 384 6.01 -8.79 7.24
C SER A 384 7.14 -9.77 6.88
N LYS A 385 7.02 -10.50 5.77
CA LYS A 385 8.08 -11.39 5.27
C LYS A 385 9.37 -10.63 4.94
N LYS A 386 9.28 -9.48 4.27
CA LYS A 386 10.46 -8.65 3.94
C LYS A 386 11.17 -8.15 5.20
N ILE A 387 10.41 -7.78 6.25
CA ILE A 387 10.98 -7.34 7.53
C ILE A 387 11.76 -8.50 8.18
N ILE A 388 11.16 -9.69 8.30
CA ILE A 388 11.82 -10.88 8.86
C ILE A 388 13.06 -11.25 8.05
N GLN A 389 12.96 -11.25 6.72
CA GLN A 389 14.09 -11.58 5.84
C GLN A 389 15.26 -10.61 6.02
N ASN A 390 14.98 -9.32 6.24
CA ASN A 390 16.04 -8.34 6.46
C ASN A 390 16.66 -8.45 7.86
N GLN A 391 15.85 -8.72 8.89
CA GLN A 391 16.35 -9.01 10.25
C GLN A 391 17.22 -10.28 10.28
N THR A 392 16.82 -11.33 9.56
CA THR A 392 17.55 -12.62 9.50
C THR A 392 18.80 -12.55 8.61
N LYS A 393 18.78 -11.83 7.47
CA LYS A 393 19.98 -11.59 6.64
C LYS A 393 21.10 -10.86 7.39
N LYS A 394 20.77 -10.14 8.47
CA LYS A 394 21.74 -9.49 9.37
C LYS A 394 22.31 -10.41 10.44
N GLN A 395 21.93 -11.69 10.47
CA GLN A 395 22.59 -12.74 11.26
C GLN A 395 23.47 -13.73 10.44
N PRO A 396 24.40 -13.28 9.57
CA PRO A 396 25.25 -14.21 8.83
C PRO A 396 26.38 -14.81 9.67
N GLU A 397 26.86 -14.14 10.73
CA GLU A 397 28.06 -14.61 11.44
C GLU A 397 27.78 -15.83 12.33
N TYR A 398 26.70 -15.86 13.12
CA TYR A 398 26.34 -17.03 13.94
C TYR A 398 26.18 -18.31 13.10
N ILE A 399 25.35 -18.26 12.05
CA ILE A 399 25.10 -19.39 11.16
C ILE A 399 26.40 -19.82 10.47
N LYS A 400 27.23 -18.87 10.05
CA LYS A 400 28.54 -19.15 9.44
C LYS A 400 29.50 -19.84 10.42
N GLN A 401 29.52 -19.47 11.70
CA GLN A 401 30.34 -20.16 12.70
C GLN A 401 29.87 -21.61 12.89
N LEU A 402 28.57 -21.84 13.00
CA LEU A 402 28.03 -23.21 13.12
C LEU A 402 28.31 -24.07 11.88
N LEU A 403 28.11 -23.52 10.68
CA LEU A 403 28.43 -24.22 9.44
C LEU A 403 29.93 -24.52 9.34
N ARG A 404 30.80 -23.59 9.74
CA ARG A 404 32.26 -23.80 9.74
C ARG A 404 32.68 -24.88 10.73
N TRP A 405 32.10 -24.87 11.93
CA TRP A 405 32.32 -25.91 12.93
C TRP A 405 31.88 -27.28 12.42
N HIS A 406 30.68 -27.38 11.83
CA HIS A 406 30.20 -28.61 11.22
C HIS A 406 31.12 -29.11 10.10
N GLN A 407 31.60 -28.23 9.22
CA GLN A 407 32.52 -28.57 8.14
C GLN A 407 33.89 -29.05 8.65
N LEU A 408 34.42 -28.46 9.73
CA LEU A 408 35.66 -28.93 10.37
C LEU A 408 35.48 -30.33 10.95
N LYS A 409 34.38 -30.56 11.68
CA LYS A 409 34.05 -31.86 12.27
C LYS A 409 33.86 -32.95 11.21
N ALA A 410 33.16 -32.65 10.12
CA ALA A 410 32.98 -33.56 8.99
C ALA A 410 34.30 -33.96 8.29
N LYS A 411 35.35 -33.14 8.46
CA LYS A 411 36.69 -33.39 7.92
C LYS A 411 37.67 -33.96 8.95
N GLY A 412 37.17 -34.37 10.12
CA GLY A 412 37.97 -34.97 11.17
C GLY A 412 38.77 -33.99 12.04
N PHE A 413 38.59 -32.69 11.87
CA PHE A 413 39.25 -31.68 12.70
C PHE A 413 38.39 -31.37 13.93
N GLY A 414 38.89 -31.77 15.09
CA GLY A 414 38.25 -31.54 16.38
C GLY A 414 38.60 -30.18 16.98
N ILE A 415 37.71 -29.61 17.80
CA ILE A 415 38.03 -28.37 18.53
C ILE A 415 39.13 -28.61 19.57
N GLU A 416 39.24 -29.84 20.08
CA GLU A 416 40.29 -30.27 21.01
C GLU A 416 41.71 -30.05 20.47
N GLU A 417 41.91 -30.06 19.16
CA GLU A 417 43.22 -29.83 18.53
C GLU A 417 43.74 -28.41 18.79
N PHE A 418 42.83 -27.43 18.83
CA PHE A 418 43.18 -26.05 19.18
C PHE A 418 43.68 -25.97 20.62
N PHE A 419 43.04 -26.69 21.54
CA PHE A 419 43.45 -26.70 22.94
C PHE A 419 44.79 -27.40 23.13
N ALA A 420 45.03 -28.51 22.40
CA ALA A 420 46.32 -29.20 22.40
C ALA A 420 47.46 -28.30 21.90
N ASP A 421 47.29 -27.57 20.78
CA ASP A 421 48.28 -26.61 20.25
C ASP A 421 48.65 -25.52 21.27
N LYS A 422 47.67 -25.11 22.09
CA LYS A 422 47.84 -24.05 23.08
C LYS A 422 48.20 -24.54 24.49
N ASN A 423 48.42 -25.84 24.68
CA ASN A 423 48.65 -26.47 25.99
C ASN A 423 47.55 -26.17 27.02
N ILE A 424 46.30 -26.10 26.58
CA ILE A 424 45.12 -25.89 27.44
C ILE A 424 44.60 -27.26 27.86
N ASN A 425 44.70 -27.59 29.15
CA ASN A 425 44.29 -28.88 29.71
C ASN A 425 43.01 -28.78 30.54
N SER A 426 42.69 -27.58 31.02
CA SER A 426 41.45 -27.26 31.71
C SER A 426 40.88 -25.92 31.24
N LEU A 427 39.55 -25.81 31.19
CA LEU A 427 38.90 -24.58 30.75
C LEU A 427 37.53 -24.35 31.42
N SER A 428 37.06 -23.12 31.34
CA SER A 428 35.69 -22.74 31.67
C SER A 428 34.97 -22.21 30.42
N LEU A 429 33.65 -22.38 30.35
CA LEU A 429 32.83 -21.86 29.27
C LEU A 429 32.10 -20.61 29.71
N TYR A 430 32.04 -19.58 28.88
CA TYR A 430 31.22 -18.39 29.10
C TYR A 430 29.98 -18.45 28.20
N GLY A 431 28.83 -18.75 28.83
CA GLY A 431 27.53 -18.97 28.20
C GLY A 431 27.05 -20.43 28.28
N ALA A 432 25.88 -20.63 28.88
CA ALA A 432 25.21 -21.93 29.05
C ALA A 432 24.17 -22.23 27.94
N GLY A 433 24.11 -21.41 26.90
CA GLY A 433 23.21 -21.61 25.75
C GLY A 433 23.53 -22.87 24.95
N GLU A 434 22.73 -23.14 23.90
CA GLU A 434 22.81 -24.36 23.08
C GLU A 434 24.23 -24.67 22.58
N VAL A 435 24.94 -23.66 22.09
CA VAL A 435 26.32 -23.79 21.59
C VAL A 435 27.27 -24.28 22.70
N GLY A 436 27.14 -23.72 23.91
CA GLY A 436 27.95 -24.14 25.06
C GLY A 436 27.66 -25.58 25.46
N GLN A 437 26.39 -25.97 25.46
CA GLN A 437 25.98 -27.35 25.76
C GLN A 437 26.51 -28.36 24.72
N ILE A 438 26.42 -28.04 23.43
CA ILE A 438 26.99 -28.87 22.35
C ILE A 438 28.51 -28.99 22.53
N LEU A 439 29.19 -27.88 22.84
CA LEU A 439 30.63 -27.88 23.04
C LEU A 439 31.05 -28.75 24.23
N ILE A 440 30.30 -28.73 25.34
CA ILE A 440 30.54 -29.60 26.49
C ILE A 440 30.46 -31.07 26.07
N GLN A 441 29.43 -31.44 25.31
CA GLN A 441 29.27 -32.83 24.87
C GLN A 441 30.42 -33.28 23.95
N ASP A 442 30.86 -32.41 23.04
CA ASP A 442 31.96 -32.70 22.10
C ASP A 442 33.33 -32.83 22.78
N LEU A 443 33.52 -32.09 23.88
CA LEU A 443 34.76 -32.05 24.64
C LEU A 443 34.76 -32.96 25.88
N LYS A 444 33.61 -33.52 26.23
CA LYS A 444 33.46 -34.39 27.41
C LYS A 444 34.44 -35.56 27.29
N GLN A 445 35.17 -35.83 28.38
CA GLN A 445 36.24 -36.85 28.46
C GLN A 445 37.54 -36.52 27.69
N LYS A 446 37.59 -35.42 26.92
CA LYS A 446 38.80 -34.99 26.19
C LYS A 446 39.57 -33.87 26.89
N ILE A 447 38.87 -33.01 27.63
CA ILE A 447 39.46 -31.91 28.40
C ILE A 447 38.69 -31.71 29.71
N ASP A 448 39.36 -31.15 30.71
CA ASP A 448 38.75 -30.86 32.01
C ASP A 448 37.97 -29.54 31.97
N ILE A 449 36.64 -29.62 31.89
CA ILE A 449 35.76 -28.45 31.90
C ILE A 449 35.39 -28.13 33.35
N LYS A 450 35.96 -27.05 33.90
CA LYS A 450 35.80 -26.66 35.30
C LYS A 450 34.40 -26.17 35.62
N TYR A 451 33.94 -25.17 34.87
CA TYR A 451 32.69 -24.46 35.15
C TYR A 451 32.07 -23.87 33.89
N ILE A 452 30.77 -23.61 33.96
CA ILE A 452 30.04 -22.75 33.03
C ILE A 452 29.75 -21.42 33.73
N LEU A 453 30.24 -20.32 33.18
CA LEU A 453 29.96 -18.96 33.62
C LEU A 453 28.70 -18.47 32.92
N ASP A 454 27.68 -18.11 33.69
CA ASP A 454 26.44 -17.54 33.15
C ASP A 454 25.89 -16.41 34.04
N CYS A 455 24.91 -15.66 33.55
CA CYS A 455 24.19 -14.62 34.28
C CYS A 455 22.74 -15.00 34.61
N ASP A 456 22.21 -16.10 34.06
CA ASP A 456 20.86 -16.55 34.38
C ASP A 456 20.81 -17.19 35.78
N LYS A 457 20.19 -16.45 36.70
CA LYS A 457 19.99 -16.85 38.10
C LYS A 457 19.21 -18.16 38.26
N ASN A 458 18.44 -18.59 37.26
CA ASN A 458 17.67 -19.82 37.32
C ASN A 458 18.54 -21.08 37.13
N ILE A 459 19.70 -20.94 36.50
CA ILE A 459 20.62 -22.05 36.22
C ILE A 459 21.89 -22.01 37.08
N ILE A 460 22.25 -20.86 37.64
CA ILE A 460 23.36 -20.74 38.58
C ILE A 460 23.15 -21.69 39.78
N GLY A 461 24.19 -22.45 40.14
CA GLY A 461 24.16 -23.47 41.18
C GLY A 461 23.62 -24.83 40.73
N LYS A 462 23.20 -24.97 39.47
CA LYS A 462 22.85 -26.27 38.86
C LYS A 462 24.04 -26.84 38.10
N SER A 463 23.96 -28.13 37.78
CA SER A 463 24.94 -28.83 36.95
C SER A 463 24.32 -29.16 35.59
N LEU A 464 24.98 -28.75 34.50
CA LEU A 464 24.58 -29.05 33.13
C LEU A 464 25.57 -30.05 32.53
N PHE A 465 25.07 -31.22 32.10
CA PHE A 465 25.89 -32.32 31.57
C PHE A 465 27.03 -32.79 32.50
N GLY A 466 26.92 -32.50 33.81
CA GLY A 466 27.92 -32.82 34.83
C GLY A 466 28.95 -31.72 35.08
N VAL A 467 28.75 -30.51 34.56
CA VAL A 467 29.58 -29.33 34.80
C VAL A 467 28.75 -28.28 35.53
N ASP A 468 29.30 -27.72 36.62
CA ASP A 468 28.58 -26.77 37.46
C ASP A 468 28.51 -25.38 36.82
N VAL A 469 27.32 -24.77 36.91
CA VAL A 469 27.07 -23.40 36.45
C VAL A 469 27.28 -22.44 37.62
N ILE A 470 28.21 -21.51 37.45
CA ILE A 470 28.55 -20.49 38.45
C ILE A 470 28.30 -19.10 37.89
N ASP A 471 28.09 -18.14 38.78
CA ASP A 471 27.96 -16.74 38.38
C ASP A 471 29.27 -16.25 37.72
N ARG A 472 29.13 -15.46 36.65
CA ARG A 472 30.24 -14.85 35.91
C ARG A 472 31.17 -13.94 36.74
N SER A 473 30.77 -13.51 37.93
CA SER A 473 31.60 -12.75 38.89
C SER A 473 32.36 -13.63 39.90
N SER A 474 32.21 -14.96 39.80
CA SER A 474 32.86 -15.92 40.69
C SER A 474 34.39 -15.79 40.67
N LYS A 475 35.01 -15.93 41.84
CA LYS A 475 36.47 -15.88 42.04
C LYS A 475 37.12 -17.26 42.09
N GLN A 476 36.41 -18.30 41.66
CA GLN A 476 36.94 -19.66 41.61
C GLN A 476 38.00 -19.81 40.52
N HIS A 477 38.86 -20.82 40.63
CA HIS A 477 39.89 -21.11 39.64
C HIS A 477 39.24 -21.66 38.36
N LEU A 478 39.29 -20.88 37.27
CA LEU A 478 38.58 -21.15 36.01
C LEU A 478 39.34 -22.06 35.02
N GLY A 479 40.53 -22.55 35.40
CA GLY A 479 41.38 -23.36 34.53
C GLY A 479 42.37 -22.52 33.72
N ASP A 480 42.84 -23.07 32.61
CA ASP A 480 43.89 -22.49 31.77
C ASP A 480 43.32 -21.44 30.79
N ALA A 481 42.04 -21.52 30.44
CA ALA A 481 41.37 -20.58 29.54
C ALA A 481 39.85 -20.48 29.77
N VAL A 482 39.26 -19.36 29.30
CA VAL A 482 37.80 -19.20 29.17
C VAL A 482 37.40 -19.22 27.70
N ILE A 483 36.43 -20.06 27.34
CA ILE A 483 35.91 -20.13 25.98
C ILE A 483 34.54 -19.45 25.89
N VAL A 484 34.43 -18.43 25.06
CA VAL A 484 33.19 -17.67 24.85
C VAL A 484 32.31 -18.39 23.82
N THR A 485 31.17 -18.90 24.27
CA THR A 485 30.21 -19.67 23.45
C THR A 485 29.00 -18.83 23.03
N VAL A 486 28.92 -17.57 23.50
CA VAL A 486 27.91 -16.59 23.12
C VAL A 486 28.24 -16.02 21.74
N LEU A 487 27.55 -16.49 20.69
CA LEU A 487 27.88 -16.17 19.30
C LEU A 487 27.23 -14.90 18.73
N TYR A 488 26.31 -14.28 19.47
CA TYR A 488 25.52 -13.12 19.05
C TYR A 488 25.94 -11.81 19.72
N SER A 489 27.06 -11.80 20.44
CA SER A 489 27.58 -10.63 21.17
C SER A 489 28.96 -10.24 20.65
N ASP A 490 29.34 -8.98 20.86
CA ASP A 490 30.68 -8.49 20.51
C ASP A 490 31.76 -9.10 21.43
N ASP A 491 32.72 -9.79 20.81
CA ASP A 491 33.84 -10.46 21.46
C ASP A 491 34.65 -9.49 22.37
N GLU A 492 34.84 -8.24 21.95
CA GLU A 492 35.60 -7.24 22.71
C GLU A 492 34.86 -6.75 23.96
N ILE A 493 33.53 -6.69 23.91
CA ILE A 493 32.70 -6.33 25.07
C ILE A 493 32.82 -7.42 26.14
N ILE A 494 32.72 -8.69 25.74
CA ILE A 494 32.84 -9.83 26.66
C ILE A 494 34.25 -9.86 27.28
N ARG A 495 35.31 -9.65 26.47
CA ARG A 495 36.69 -9.59 26.98
C ARG A 495 36.88 -8.48 28.01
N LYS A 496 36.41 -7.26 27.72
CA LYS A 496 36.50 -6.13 28.66
C LYS A 496 35.73 -6.41 29.95
N TYR A 497 34.57 -7.05 29.85
CA TYR A 497 33.78 -7.45 31.01
C TYR A 497 34.54 -8.47 31.88
N LEU A 498 35.02 -9.57 31.28
CA LEU A 498 35.75 -10.61 32.02
C LEU A 498 37.01 -10.05 32.70
N LEU A 499 37.74 -9.17 32.01
CA LEU A 499 38.90 -8.49 32.58
C LEU A 499 38.52 -7.61 33.78
N LYS A 500 37.41 -6.88 33.69
CA LYS A 500 36.88 -6.05 34.80
C LYS A 500 36.49 -6.90 36.01
N GLU A 501 35.96 -8.09 35.79
CA GLU A 501 35.63 -9.06 36.85
C GLU A 501 36.88 -9.77 37.41
N GLY A 502 38.09 -9.42 36.96
CA GLY A 502 39.36 -9.93 37.47
C GLY A 502 39.81 -11.25 36.86
N ILE A 503 39.21 -11.67 35.74
CA ILE A 503 39.63 -12.84 34.98
C ILE A 503 40.79 -12.43 34.08
N THR A 504 41.99 -12.93 34.40
CA THR A 504 43.26 -12.58 33.73
C THR A 504 43.84 -13.72 32.91
N ILE A 505 43.22 -14.90 32.94
CA ILE A 505 43.58 -16.04 32.09
C ILE A 505 43.16 -15.80 30.64
N PRO A 506 43.80 -16.48 29.66
CA PRO A 506 43.43 -16.37 28.25
C PRO A 506 41.93 -16.58 27.99
N VAL A 507 41.33 -15.69 27.21
CA VAL A 507 39.96 -15.81 26.73
C VAL A 507 40.00 -16.09 25.23
N TYR A 508 39.30 -17.11 24.76
CA TYR A 508 39.18 -17.43 23.34
C TYR A 508 37.71 -17.44 22.93
N THR A 509 37.39 -16.86 21.78
CA THR A 509 36.03 -16.92 21.25
C THR A 509 35.90 -18.08 20.27
N MET A 510 34.70 -18.64 20.14
CA MET A 510 34.45 -19.69 19.14
C MET A 510 34.87 -19.26 17.73
N ARG A 511 34.73 -17.98 17.39
CA ARG A 511 35.19 -17.42 16.11
C ARG A 511 36.69 -17.60 15.90
N GLU A 512 37.50 -17.31 16.92
CA GLU A 512 38.96 -17.41 16.87
C GLU A 512 39.43 -18.87 16.79
N ILE A 513 38.80 -19.74 17.60
CA ILE A 513 39.09 -21.18 17.62
C ILE A 513 38.85 -21.78 16.23
N LEU A 514 37.66 -21.54 15.67
CA LEU A 514 37.28 -22.04 14.35
C LEU A 514 38.11 -21.42 13.22
N ALA A 515 38.53 -20.16 13.35
CA ALA A 515 39.44 -19.53 12.40
C ALA A 515 40.84 -20.18 12.43
N SER A 516 41.39 -20.38 13.64
CA SER A 516 42.71 -21.00 13.84
C SER A 516 42.75 -22.42 13.27
N LEU A 517 41.76 -23.25 13.59
CA LEU A 517 41.67 -24.63 13.08
C LEU A 517 41.56 -24.67 11.54
N TRP A 518 40.84 -23.73 10.97
CA TRP A 518 40.72 -23.63 9.52
C TRP A 518 42.02 -23.19 8.82
N ASP A 519 42.81 -22.34 9.46
CA ASP A 519 44.11 -21.92 8.94
C ASP A 519 45.17 -23.02 9.09
N ILE A 520 45.11 -23.80 10.18
CA ILE A 520 45.89 -25.05 10.33
C ILE A 520 45.56 -25.99 9.18
N ARG A 521 44.28 -26.20 8.88
CA ARG A 521 43.85 -27.02 7.75
C ARG A 521 44.39 -26.51 6.41
N LYS A 522 44.34 -25.21 6.13
CA LYS A 522 44.92 -24.65 4.89
C LYS A 522 46.42 -24.93 4.75
N LYS A 523 47.15 -25.05 5.86
CA LYS A 523 48.58 -25.40 5.85
C LYS A 523 48.79 -26.90 5.60
N VAL A 524 47.93 -27.76 6.15
CA VAL A 524 47.95 -29.21 5.90
C VAL A 524 47.59 -29.52 4.45
N ASP A 525 46.47 -28.98 3.93
CA ASP A 525 46.01 -29.16 2.55
C ASP A 525 47.07 -28.65 1.52
N ASN A 526 47.88 -27.63 1.86
CA ASN A 526 48.96 -27.12 0.99
C ASN A 526 50.29 -27.88 1.12
N ASN A 527 50.52 -28.59 2.24
CA ASN A 527 51.70 -29.43 2.42
C ASN A 527 51.52 -30.81 1.77
N ASP A 528 50.29 -31.30 1.63
CA ASP A 528 49.96 -32.53 0.87
C ASP A 528 50.03 -32.33 -0.66
N LEU A 529 50.19 -31.09 -1.14
CA LEU A 529 50.35 -30.73 -2.56
C LEU A 529 51.81 -30.46 -2.98
N ARG A 530 52.79 -30.66 -2.09
CA ARG A 530 54.23 -30.43 -2.35
C ARG A 530 55.06 -31.70 -2.40
#